data_AF-A0A0S8HWT1-F1
#
_entry.id   AF-A0A0S8HWT1-F1
#
_cell.length_a   1.000
_cell.length_b   1.000
_cell.length_c   1.000
_cell.angle_alpha   90.00
_cell.angle_beta   90.00
_cell.angle_gamma   90.00
#
_symmetry.space_group_name_H-M   'P 1'
#
loop_
_entity.id
_entity.type
_entity.pdbx_description
1 polymer ?
#
loop_
_entity_poly.entity_id
_entity_poly.type
_entity_poly.pdbx_seq_one_letter_code
_entity_poly.pdbx_strand_id
1 'polypeptide(L)'
;MMKKRITISTQTRNNWLIDVAVFGGGLFAALSGIYFLYVPSGGYRGGRNVLNEVLIIFDRSSWDTLHTWTGVFMILAAVLHFTFHWQWVLTMSKRIMTMLRPGGTNMSSGAKLNLVIFLLVALSFTTTAVSGIYFLFAPVGGYQGGRNLAWDPGLIFSRTTWDLIHTWSGVILILAAVVHFSIHWRWVVKVTRHMLESFGLRFRPRQGQEKMLI
;
A
#
# COMPACT_ATOMS: atom_id res chain seq x y z
N MET A 1 -17.75 -29.45 29.10
CA MET A 1 -17.75 -29.11 27.66
C MET A 1 -16.34 -28.68 27.26
N MET A 2 -15.59 -29.50 26.52
CA MET A 2 -14.26 -29.12 26.04
C MET A 2 -14.39 -27.99 25.01
N LYS A 3 -13.76 -26.84 25.27
CA LYS A 3 -13.65 -25.77 24.26
C LYS A 3 -12.88 -26.30 23.06
N LYS A 4 -13.53 -26.32 21.90
CA LYS A 4 -12.87 -26.59 20.62
C LYS A 4 -11.76 -25.56 20.41
N ARG A 5 -10.50 -26.01 20.34
CA ARG A 5 -9.35 -25.15 20.05
C ARG A 5 -9.50 -24.62 18.63
N ILE A 6 -9.44 -23.31 18.44
CA ILE A 6 -9.48 -22.72 17.10
C ILE A 6 -8.09 -22.89 16.50
N THR A 7 -7.98 -23.74 15.49
CA THR A 7 -6.75 -23.99 14.74
C THR A 7 -6.85 -23.31 13.39
N ILE A 8 -5.93 -22.38 13.09
CA ILE A 8 -5.84 -21.70 11.80
C ILE A 8 -4.88 -22.47 10.92
N SER A 9 -5.20 -22.60 9.63
CA SER A 9 -4.29 -23.23 8.68
C SER A 9 -3.04 -22.38 8.50
N THR A 10 -1.90 -23.03 8.22
CA THR A 10 -0.64 -22.34 7.92
C THR A 10 -0.80 -21.34 6.77
N GLN A 11 -1.59 -21.69 5.75
CA GLN A 11 -1.86 -20.80 4.62
C GLN A 11 -2.61 -19.53 5.06
N THR A 12 -3.69 -19.64 5.83
CA THR A 12 -4.43 -18.46 6.30
C THR A 12 -3.59 -17.59 7.21
N ARG A 13 -2.77 -18.19 8.08
CA ARG A 13 -1.82 -17.46 8.92
C ARG A 13 -0.80 -16.71 8.08
N ASN A 14 -0.19 -17.36 7.09
CA ASN A 14 0.84 -16.76 6.25
C ASN A 14 0.28 -15.64 5.38
N ASN A 15 -0.92 -15.81 4.81
CA ASN A 15 -1.63 -14.76 4.08
C ASN A 15 -1.90 -13.55 4.99
N TRP A 16 -2.41 -13.80 6.21
CA TRP A 16 -2.65 -12.71 7.16
C TRP A 16 -1.35 -11.97 7.54
N LEU A 17 -0.25 -12.69 7.77
CA LEU A 17 1.05 -12.08 8.11
C LEU A 17 1.58 -11.21 6.96
N ILE A 18 1.51 -11.70 5.72
CA ILE A 18 1.99 -10.92 4.58
C ILE A 18 1.08 -9.71 4.31
N ASP A 19 -0.23 -9.84 4.49
CA ASP A 19 -1.17 -8.73 4.35
C ASP A 19 -0.92 -7.64 5.39
N VAL A 20 -0.62 -8.03 6.64
CA VAL A 20 -0.21 -7.08 7.70
C VAL A 20 1.11 -6.40 7.34
N ALA A 21 2.09 -7.12 6.78
CA ALA A 21 3.36 -6.54 6.35
C ALA A 21 3.16 -5.51 5.23
N VAL A 22 2.40 -5.84 4.18
CA VAL A 22 2.07 -4.91 3.09
C VAL A 22 1.30 -3.70 3.61
N PHE A 23 0.29 -3.91 4.46
CA PHE A 23 -0.50 -2.83 5.04
C PHE A 23 0.35 -1.92 5.92
N GLY A 24 1.19 -2.47 6.80
CA GLY A 24 2.07 -1.69 7.67
C GLY A 24 3.08 -0.85 6.88
N GLY A 25 3.79 -1.48 5.93
CA GLY A 25 4.74 -0.77 5.06
C GLY A 25 4.05 0.32 4.24
N GLY A 26 2.92 -0.01 3.61
CA GLY A 26 2.14 0.93 2.80
C GLY A 26 1.54 2.06 3.62
N LEU A 27 1.10 1.82 4.86
CA LEU A 27 0.58 2.86 5.73
C LEU A 27 1.66 3.91 6.07
N PHE A 28 2.84 3.48 6.49
CA PHE A 28 3.91 4.41 6.84
C PHE A 28 4.50 5.12 5.60
N ALA A 29 4.62 4.42 4.47
CA ALA A 29 5.00 5.04 3.20
C ALA A 29 3.97 6.08 2.74
N ALA A 30 2.67 5.78 2.87
CA ALA A 30 1.60 6.70 2.52
C ALA A 30 1.57 7.93 3.44
N LEU A 31 1.67 7.75 4.76
CA LEU A 31 1.65 8.85 5.72
C LEU A 31 2.84 9.81 5.51
N SER A 32 4.03 9.26 5.31
CA SER A 32 5.22 10.04 5.00
C SER A 32 5.17 10.69 3.60
N GLY A 33 4.57 10.02 2.61
CA GLY A 33 4.34 10.60 1.29
C GLY A 33 3.34 11.76 1.31
N ILE A 34 2.26 11.63 2.09
CA ILE A 34 1.28 12.70 2.33
C ILE A 34 1.97 13.90 2.99
N TYR A 35 2.87 13.68 3.95
CA TYR A 35 3.68 14.75 4.53
C TYR A 35 4.41 15.56 3.45
N PHE A 36 5.00 14.91 2.45
CA PHE A 36 5.71 15.60 1.36
C PHE A 36 4.81 16.35 0.38
N LEU A 37 3.52 16.01 0.27
CA LEU A 37 2.55 16.79 -0.51
C LEU A 37 2.29 18.18 0.11
N TYR A 38 2.32 18.28 1.44
CA TYR A 38 2.02 19.53 2.16
C TYR A 38 3.27 20.26 2.65
N VAL A 39 4.39 19.54 2.81
CA VAL A 39 5.70 20.08 3.17
C VAL A 39 6.69 19.77 2.03
N PRO A 40 6.51 20.37 0.84
CA PRO A 40 7.33 20.07 -0.32
C PRO A 40 8.78 20.53 -0.13
N SER A 41 9.72 19.82 -0.75
CA SER A 41 11.09 20.32 -0.90
C SER A 41 11.17 21.41 -1.96
N GLY A 42 12.12 22.32 -1.79
CA GLY A 42 12.42 23.38 -2.75
C GLY A 42 12.09 24.75 -2.18
N GLY A 43 12.96 25.73 -2.43
CA GLY A 43 12.89 27.05 -1.80
C GLY A 43 13.26 28.17 -2.75
N TYR A 44 12.69 29.35 -2.54
CA TYR A 44 13.06 30.55 -3.29
C TYR A 44 14.49 30.99 -2.90
N ARG A 45 15.31 31.41 -3.86
CA ARG A 45 16.72 31.86 -3.65
C ARG A 45 17.66 30.80 -3.03
N GLY A 46 17.96 29.74 -3.78
CA GLY A 46 19.03 28.79 -3.43
C GLY A 46 18.65 27.76 -2.37
N GLY A 47 17.37 27.38 -2.29
CA GLY A 47 16.91 26.31 -1.39
C GLY A 47 16.34 26.79 -0.05
N ARG A 48 16.19 28.10 0.17
CA ARG A 48 15.49 28.62 1.37
C ARG A 48 14.00 28.34 1.27
N ASN A 49 13.54 27.37 2.04
CA ASN A 49 12.12 27.09 2.25
C ASN A 49 11.89 27.08 3.76
N VAL A 50 11.09 28.02 4.25
CA VAL A 50 10.71 28.11 5.67
C VAL A 50 9.97 26.86 6.16
N LEU A 51 9.36 26.10 5.24
CA LEU A 51 8.70 24.83 5.56
C LEU A 51 9.68 23.69 5.80
N ASN A 52 10.95 23.79 5.37
CA ASN A 52 11.96 22.75 5.62
C ASN A 52 12.30 22.62 7.11
N GLU A 53 12.08 23.67 7.89
CA GLU A 53 12.36 23.72 9.34
C GLU A 53 11.12 23.37 10.18
N VAL A 54 9.96 23.12 9.56
CA VAL A 54 8.73 22.77 10.27
C VAL A 54 8.84 21.35 10.81
N LEU A 55 8.83 21.23 12.14
CA LEU A 55 8.81 19.96 12.84
C LEU A 55 7.36 19.47 12.99
N ILE A 56 6.97 18.49 12.17
CA ILE A 56 5.71 17.76 12.34
C ILE A 56 6.04 16.35 12.83
N ILE A 57 6.01 16.10 14.15
CA ILE A 57 6.41 14.84 14.81
C ILE A 57 7.91 14.53 14.67
N PHE A 58 8.43 14.48 13.45
CA PHE A 58 9.84 14.26 13.11
C PHE A 58 10.37 15.40 12.23
N ASP A 59 11.70 15.54 12.17
CA ASP A 59 12.33 16.41 11.20
C ASP A 59 12.19 15.84 9.78
N ARG A 60 12.44 16.68 8.76
CA ARG A 60 12.30 16.29 7.35
C ARG A 60 13.15 15.08 6.97
N SER A 61 14.38 14.98 7.47
CA SER A 61 15.29 13.86 7.15
C SER A 61 14.77 12.56 7.74
N SER A 62 14.18 12.61 8.93
CA SER A 62 13.51 11.47 9.54
C SER A 62 12.27 11.04 8.76
N TRP A 63 11.46 11.98 8.26
CA TRP A 63 10.35 11.67 7.34
C TRP A 63 10.82 11.04 6.03
N ASP A 64 11.93 11.52 5.48
CA ASP A 64 12.55 10.98 4.26
C ASP A 64 13.07 9.55 4.47
N THR A 65 13.76 9.33 5.60
CA THR A 65 14.22 8.02 6.03
C THR A 65 13.03 7.06 6.20
N LEU A 66 11.96 7.52 6.86
CA LEU A 66 10.76 6.73 7.05
C LEU A 66 10.13 6.35 5.70
N HIS A 67 9.94 7.32 4.80
CA HIS A 67 9.34 7.09 3.48
C HIS A 67 10.15 6.10 2.66
N THR A 68 11.46 6.34 2.55
CA THR A 68 12.37 5.51 1.78
C THR A 68 12.35 4.06 2.27
N TRP A 69 12.60 3.84 3.56
CA TRP A 69 12.73 2.47 4.08
C TRP A 69 11.40 1.74 4.19
N THR A 70 10.31 2.43 4.52
CA THR A 70 8.98 1.80 4.53
C THR A 70 8.47 1.53 3.13
N GLY A 71 8.83 2.35 2.14
CA GLY A 71 8.60 2.11 0.72
C GLY A 71 9.37 0.88 0.22
N VAL A 72 10.67 0.79 0.50
CA VAL A 72 11.47 -0.41 0.16
C VAL A 72 10.90 -1.67 0.80
N PHE A 73 10.56 -1.60 2.09
CA PHE A 73 9.92 -2.72 2.80
C PHE A 73 8.57 -3.10 2.17
N MET A 74 7.73 -2.11 1.87
CA MET A 74 6.44 -2.33 1.19
C MET A 74 6.64 -3.03 -0.16
N ILE A 75 7.65 -2.62 -0.94
CA ILE A 75 7.95 -3.23 -2.24
C ILE A 75 8.27 -4.72 -2.08
N LEU A 76 9.17 -5.06 -1.16
CA LEU A 76 9.55 -6.45 -0.88
C LEU A 76 8.35 -7.27 -0.38
N ALA A 77 7.56 -6.71 0.54
CA ALA A 77 6.36 -7.36 1.06
C ALA A 77 5.29 -7.58 -0.02
N ALA A 78 5.10 -6.61 -0.92
CA ALA A 78 4.13 -6.70 -2.01
C ALA A 78 4.50 -7.76 -3.05
N VAL A 79 5.80 -7.91 -3.36
CA VAL A 79 6.29 -9.00 -4.22
C VAL A 79 5.96 -10.36 -3.61
N LEU A 80 6.25 -10.54 -2.31
CA LEU A 80 5.91 -11.78 -1.60
C LEU A 80 4.40 -12.00 -1.54
N HIS A 81 3.61 -10.97 -1.24
CA HIS A 81 2.15 -11.03 -1.26
C HIS A 81 1.63 -11.51 -2.61
N PHE A 82 2.14 -10.95 -3.71
CA PHE A 82 1.75 -11.38 -5.06
C PHE A 82 2.01 -12.87 -5.30
N THR A 83 3.16 -13.39 -4.84
CA THR A 83 3.46 -14.83 -4.96
C THR A 83 2.48 -15.71 -4.16
N PHE A 84 2.07 -15.28 -2.97
CA PHE A 84 1.13 -16.04 -2.12
C PHE A 84 -0.29 -16.03 -2.71
N HIS A 85 -0.62 -15.00 -3.48
CA HIS A 85 -1.92 -14.85 -4.15
C HIS A 85 -1.95 -15.39 -5.59
N TRP A 86 -0.89 -16.05 -6.06
CA TRP A 86 -0.77 -16.51 -7.45
C TRP A 86 -1.93 -17.37 -7.96
N GLN A 87 -2.45 -18.30 -7.14
CA GLN A 87 -3.59 -19.14 -7.54
C GLN A 87 -4.88 -18.33 -7.78
N TRP A 88 -5.07 -17.27 -7.00
CA TRP A 88 -6.18 -16.34 -7.21
C TRP A 88 -6.01 -15.58 -8.53
N VAL A 89 -4.80 -15.12 -8.83
CA VAL A 89 -4.46 -14.44 -10.09
C VAL A 89 -4.80 -15.35 -11.27
N LEU A 90 -4.31 -16.60 -11.28
CA LEU A 90 -4.61 -17.57 -12.34
C LEU A 90 -6.12 -17.81 -12.52
N THR A 91 -6.85 -17.91 -11.41
CA THR A 91 -8.31 -18.11 -11.43
C THR A 91 -9.02 -16.89 -12.01
N MET A 92 -8.62 -15.69 -11.64
CA MET A 92 -9.19 -14.45 -12.16
C MET A 92 -8.88 -14.27 -13.64
N SER A 93 -7.64 -14.52 -14.07
CA SER A 93 -7.24 -14.50 -15.48
C SER A 93 -8.09 -15.45 -16.32
N LYS A 94 -8.36 -16.67 -15.83
CA LYS A 94 -9.28 -17.61 -16.50
C LYS A 94 -10.69 -17.06 -16.63
N ARG A 95 -11.23 -16.43 -15.58
CA ARG A 95 -12.57 -15.82 -15.61
C ARG A 95 -12.67 -14.68 -16.61
N ILE A 96 -11.63 -13.84 -16.71
CA ILE A 96 -11.54 -12.77 -17.71
C ILE A 96 -11.53 -13.36 -19.11
N MET A 97 -10.72 -14.39 -19.36
CA MET A 97 -10.70 -15.07 -20.67
C MET A 97 -12.06 -15.66 -21.03
N THR A 98 -12.78 -16.25 -20.07
CA THR A 98 -14.14 -16.76 -20.31
C THR A 98 -15.11 -15.63 -20.64
N MET A 99 -15.05 -14.49 -19.95
CA MET A 99 -15.89 -13.33 -20.22
C MET A 99 -15.65 -12.74 -21.62
N LEU A 100 -14.41 -12.77 -22.12
CA LEU A 100 -14.05 -12.22 -23.43
C LEU A 100 -14.38 -13.15 -24.61
N ARG A 101 -14.68 -14.44 -24.36
CA ARG A 101 -15.03 -15.39 -25.42
C ARG A 101 -16.46 -15.15 -25.93
N PRO A 102 -16.73 -15.31 -27.24
CA PRO A 102 -18.09 -15.34 -27.76
C PRO A 102 -18.93 -16.40 -27.04
N GLY A 103 -20.10 -16.02 -26.51
CA GLY A 103 -20.97 -16.91 -25.72
C GLY A 103 -20.53 -17.15 -24.27
N GLY A 104 -19.51 -16.44 -23.78
CA GLY A 104 -19.05 -16.51 -22.40
C GLY A 104 -20.04 -15.95 -21.38
N THR A 105 -20.01 -16.46 -20.14
CA THR A 105 -20.84 -15.95 -19.04
C THR A 105 -20.26 -14.65 -18.47
N ASN A 106 -21.13 -13.67 -18.26
CA ASN A 106 -20.73 -12.37 -17.73
C ASN A 106 -20.42 -12.46 -16.22
N MET A 107 -19.50 -11.62 -15.74
CA MET A 107 -19.17 -11.53 -14.33
C MET A 107 -20.21 -10.69 -13.57
N SER A 108 -20.44 -11.00 -12.30
CA SER A 108 -21.24 -10.14 -11.42
C SER A 108 -20.60 -8.76 -11.27
N SER A 109 -21.41 -7.73 -11.01
CA SER A 109 -20.91 -6.36 -10.83
C SER A 109 -19.88 -6.26 -9.71
N GLY A 110 -20.05 -7.00 -8.61
CA GLY A 110 -19.06 -7.06 -7.53
C GLY A 110 -17.74 -7.68 -7.97
N ALA A 111 -17.77 -8.72 -8.81
CA ALA A 111 -16.54 -9.32 -9.33
C ALA A 111 -15.81 -8.38 -10.32
N LYS A 112 -16.55 -7.60 -11.12
CA LYS A 112 -15.99 -6.55 -11.97
C LYS A 112 -15.36 -5.42 -11.15
N LEU A 113 -16.05 -4.95 -10.11
CA LEU A 113 -15.50 -3.92 -9.21
C LEU A 113 -14.20 -4.41 -8.56
N ASN A 114 -14.18 -5.63 -8.03
CA ASN A 114 -12.97 -6.20 -7.45
C ASN A 114 -11.83 -6.29 -8.47
N LEU A 115 -12.13 -6.63 -9.72
CA LEU A 115 -11.14 -6.66 -10.80
C LEU A 115 -10.60 -5.25 -11.10
N VAL A 116 -11.47 -4.25 -11.23
CA VAL A 116 -11.06 -2.86 -11.47
C VAL A 116 -10.17 -2.35 -10.34
N ILE A 117 -10.57 -2.54 -9.09
CA ILE A 117 -9.79 -2.12 -7.92
C ILE A 117 -8.46 -2.88 -7.86
N PHE A 118 -8.44 -4.17 -8.15
CA PHE A 118 -7.20 -4.94 -8.24
C PHE A 118 -6.24 -4.38 -9.30
N LEU A 119 -6.75 -4.07 -10.50
CA LEU A 119 -5.94 -3.48 -11.57
C LEU A 119 -5.43 -2.09 -11.20
N LEU A 120 -6.27 -1.26 -10.56
CA LEU A 120 -5.85 0.06 -10.08
C LEU A 120 -4.74 -0.06 -9.05
N VAL A 121 -4.89 -0.91 -8.03
CA VAL A 121 -3.83 -1.15 -7.02
C VAL A 121 -2.56 -1.67 -7.70
N ALA A 122 -2.66 -2.70 -8.55
CA ALA A 122 -1.49 -3.31 -9.18
C ALA A 122 -0.73 -2.33 -10.08
N LEU A 123 -1.43 -1.60 -10.95
CA LEU A 123 -0.80 -0.67 -11.89
C LEU A 123 -0.24 0.56 -11.17
N SER A 124 -1.01 1.17 -10.27
CA SER A 124 -0.54 2.34 -9.51
C SER A 124 0.62 2.00 -8.57
N PHE A 125 0.57 0.84 -7.91
CA PHE A 125 1.70 0.34 -7.12
C PHE A 125 2.93 0.14 -7.98
N THR A 126 2.80 -0.50 -9.14
CA THR A 126 3.94 -0.77 -10.03
C THR A 126 4.57 0.53 -10.52
N THR A 127 3.78 1.51 -10.95
CA THR A 127 4.30 2.80 -11.42
C THR A 127 4.91 3.62 -10.28
N THR A 128 4.31 3.59 -9.08
CA THR A 128 4.88 4.22 -7.87
C THR A 128 6.21 3.56 -7.49
N ALA A 129 6.28 2.23 -7.48
CA ALA A 129 7.46 1.48 -7.11
C ALA A 129 8.60 1.68 -8.11
N VAL A 130 8.33 1.63 -9.43
CA VAL A 130 9.35 1.86 -10.46
C VAL A 130 9.91 3.27 -10.38
N SER A 131 9.06 4.29 -10.23
CA SER A 131 9.51 5.67 -10.07
C SER A 131 10.23 5.90 -8.74
N GLY A 132 9.83 5.23 -7.65
CA GLY A 132 10.53 5.26 -6.37
C GLY A 132 11.92 4.61 -6.45
N ILE A 133 12.03 3.46 -7.13
CA ILE A 133 13.31 2.80 -7.42
C ILE A 133 14.20 3.72 -8.25
N TYR A 134 13.65 4.42 -9.24
CA TYR A 134 14.41 5.46 -9.95
C TYR A 134 15.00 6.49 -8.97
N PHE A 135 14.22 6.99 -8.01
CA PHE A 135 14.71 7.94 -7.01
C PHE A 135 15.73 7.39 -6.01
N LEU A 136 15.77 6.09 -5.76
CA LEU A 136 16.83 5.46 -4.94
C LEU A 136 18.21 5.54 -5.59
N PHE A 137 18.26 5.55 -6.91
CA PHE A 137 19.51 5.50 -7.69
C PHE A 137 19.79 6.79 -8.47
N ALA A 138 18.78 7.63 -8.67
CA ALA A 138 18.96 8.95 -9.27
C ALA A 138 19.84 9.81 -8.36
N PRO A 139 20.78 10.61 -8.91
CA PRO A 139 21.65 11.45 -8.11
C PRO A 139 20.87 12.37 -7.17
N VAL A 140 21.17 12.30 -5.88
CA VAL A 140 20.63 13.19 -4.84
C VAL A 140 21.59 14.36 -4.61
N GLY A 141 21.07 15.58 -4.66
CA GLY A 141 21.82 16.79 -4.40
C GLY A 141 22.65 17.30 -5.59
N GLY A 142 22.53 18.59 -5.86
CA GLY A 142 23.41 19.32 -6.78
C GLY A 142 23.88 20.61 -6.12
N TYR A 143 25.11 21.03 -6.44
CA TYR A 143 25.64 22.34 -6.05
C TYR A 143 24.60 23.42 -6.41
N GLN A 144 24.27 24.33 -5.49
CA GLN A 144 23.25 25.38 -5.69
C GLN A 144 21.80 24.90 -5.99
N GLY A 145 21.34 23.79 -5.42
CA GLY A 145 19.93 23.38 -5.55
C GLY A 145 19.60 22.74 -6.90
N GLY A 146 20.54 21.97 -7.45
CA GLY A 146 20.36 21.22 -8.70
C GLY A 146 21.14 21.74 -9.92
N ARG A 147 22.06 22.70 -9.75
CA ARG A 147 22.99 23.12 -10.81
C ARG A 147 24.19 22.18 -10.88
N ASN A 148 23.96 20.93 -11.30
CA ASN A 148 25.03 20.11 -11.87
C ASN A 148 24.46 19.25 -13.02
N LEU A 149 25.32 18.87 -13.96
CA LEU A 149 24.95 18.04 -15.14
C LEU A 149 24.38 16.66 -14.74
N ALA A 150 24.60 16.22 -13.50
CA ALA A 150 24.13 14.95 -12.98
C ALA A 150 22.73 15.03 -12.33
N TRP A 151 22.17 16.22 -12.07
CA TRP A 151 20.92 16.41 -11.35
C TRP A 151 19.71 15.82 -12.08
N ASP A 152 19.70 15.93 -13.41
CA ASP A 152 18.70 15.29 -14.25
C ASP A 152 19.40 14.39 -15.27
N PRO A 153 19.59 13.10 -14.95
CA PRO A 153 20.27 12.18 -15.85
C PRO A 153 19.47 11.90 -17.13
N GLY A 154 18.21 12.38 -17.25
CA GLY A 154 17.39 12.22 -18.44
C GLY A 154 17.04 10.75 -18.77
N LEU A 155 17.06 9.87 -17.77
CA LEU A 155 16.81 8.44 -17.96
C LEU A 155 15.33 8.21 -18.30
N ILE A 156 15.03 8.01 -19.59
CA ILE A 156 13.69 7.92 -20.22
C ILE A 156 12.86 9.22 -20.12
N PHE A 157 12.73 9.77 -18.93
CA PHE A 157 12.04 11.03 -18.67
C PHE A 157 12.89 11.96 -17.82
N SER A 158 12.53 13.25 -17.77
CA SER A 158 13.11 14.21 -16.84
C SER A 158 12.84 13.79 -15.38
N ARG A 159 13.71 14.19 -14.45
CA ARG A 159 13.48 13.99 -13.01
C ARG A 159 12.12 14.52 -12.54
N THR A 160 11.68 15.66 -13.07
CA THR A 160 10.35 16.23 -12.78
C THR A 160 9.22 15.35 -13.28
N THR A 161 9.36 14.75 -14.47
CA THR A 161 8.37 13.80 -14.98
C THR A 161 8.30 12.55 -14.12
N TRP A 162 9.44 12.02 -13.68
CA TRP A 162 9.48 10.91 -12.71
C TRP A 162 8.78 11.26 -11.39
N ASP A 163 8.94 12.49 -10.92
CA ASP A 163 8.33 12.98 -9.69
C ASP A 163 6.80 13.08 -9.82
N LEU A 164 6.32 13.60 -10.95
CA LEU A 164 4.90 13.61 -11.27
C LEU A 164 4.32 12.20 -11.38
N ILE A 165 5.04 11.27 -12.05
CA ILE A 165 4.63 9.86 -12.15
C ILE A 165 4.52 9.26 -10.75
N HIS A 166 5.55 9.40 -9.90
CA HIS A 166 5.57 8.86 -8.54
C HIS A 166 4.43 9.42 -7.69
N THR A 167 4.27 10.74 -7.71
CA THR A 167 3.28 11.45 -6.90
C THR A 167 1.86 11.04 -7.28
N TRP A 168 1.49 11.13 -8.56
CA TRP A 168 0.12 10.88 -8.97
C TRP A 168 -0.22 9.38 -8.97
N SER A 169 0.74 8.50 -9.27
CA SER A 169 0.54 7.06 -9.07
C SER A 169 0.37 6.71 -7.59
N GLY A 170 1.14 7.32 -6.70
CA GLY A 170 1.02 7.15 -5.25
C GLY A 170 -0.35 7.61 -4.71
N VAL A 171 -0.86 8.76 -5.18
CA VAL A 171 -2.21 9.24 -4.82
C VAL A 171 -3.28 8.24 -5.25
N ILE A 172 -3.22 7.76 -6.50
CA ILE A 172 -4.16 6.74 -6.99
C ILE A 172 -4.05 5.46 -6.17
N LEU A 173 -2.83 5.03 -5.84
CA LEU A 173 -2.58 3.85 -5.01
C LEU A 173 -3.21 3.97 -3.64
N ILE A 174 -3.06 5.11 -2.95
CA ILE A 174 -3.66 5.35 -1.63
C ILE A 174 -5.18 5.23 -1.71
N LEU A 175 -5.81 5.91 -2.68
CA LEU A 175 -7.26 5.87 -2.86
C LEU A 175 -7.76 4.45 -3.19
N ALA A 176 -7.09 3.77 -4.12
CA ALA A 176 -7.44 2.41 -4.52
C ALA A 176 -7.24 1.41 -3.37
N ALA A 177 -6.19 1.58 -2.56
CA ALA A 177 -5.91 0.76 -1.38
C ALA A 177 -6.98 0.93 -0.29
N VAL A 178 -7.49 2.14 -0.05
CA VAL A 178 -8.60 2.38 0.88
C VAL A 178 -9.86 1.63 0.44
N VAL A 179 -10.20 1.71 -0.85
CA VAL A 179 -11.35 0.99 -1.41
C VAL A 179 -11.13 -0.52 -1.35
N HIS A 180 -9.94 -1.00 -1.74
CA HIS A 180 -9.54 -2.40 -1.67
C HIS A 180 -9.70 -2.95 -0.25
N PHE A 181 -9.15 -2.25 0.75
CA PHE A 181 -9.26 -2.63 2.15
C PHE A 181 -10.71 -2.66 2.63
N SER A 182 -11.53 -1.69 2.21
CA SER A 182 -12.95 -1.62 2.54
C SER A 182 -13.75 -2.81 2.00
N ILE A 183 -13.48 -3.22 0.76
CA ILE A 183 -14.09 -4.42 0.14
C ILE A 183 -13.75 -5.68 0.96
N HIS A 184 -12.52 -5.77 1.49
CA HIS A 184 -12.02 -6.93 2.21
C HIS A 184 -12.27 -6.87 3.73
N TRP A 185 -12.87 -5.80 4.26
CA TRP A 185 -13.01 -5.56 5.70
C TRP A 185 -13.60 -6.74 6.50
N ARG A 186 -14.66 -7.37 5.99
CA ARG A 186 -15.30 -8.53 6.65
C ARG A 186 -14.32 -9.70 6.84
N TRP A 187 -13.46 -9.94 5.85
CA TRP A 187 -12.43 -10.97 5.91
C TRP A 187 -11.36 -10.59 6.94
N VAL A 188 -10.88 -9.33 6.90
CA VAL A 188 -9.86 -8.81 7.83
C VAL A 188 -10.30 -9.00 9.28
N VAL A 189 -11.51 -8.54 9.64
CA VAL A 189 -12.04 -8.68 11.00
C VAL A 189 -12.16 -10.14 11.42
N LYS A 190 -12.69 -10.99 10.54
CA LYS A 190 -12.89 -12.42 10.82
C LYS A 190 -11.56 -13.13 11.07
N VAL A 191 -10.59 -12.99 10.18
CA VAL A 191 -9.30 -13.68 10.29
C VAL A 191 -8.49 -13.14 11.44
N THR A 192 -8.48 -11.82 11.65
CA THR A 192 -7.78 -11.19 12.80
C THR A 192 -8.33 -11.69 14.13
N ARG A 193 -9.65 -11.82 14.26
CA ARG A 193 -10.27 -12.41 15.45
C ARG A 193 -9.78 -13.84 15.68
N HIS A 194 -9.79 -14.68 14.64
CA HIS A 194 -9.31 -16.05 14.78
C HIS A 194 -7.82 -16.10 15.14
N MET A 195 -6.99 -15.24 14.54
CA MET A 195 -5.56 -15.11 14.88
C MET A 195 -5.39 -14.84 16.37
N LEU A 196 -6.06 -13.83 16.91
CA LEU A 196 -6.01 -13.48 18.33
C LEU A 196 -6.50 -14.62 19.24
N GLU A 197 -7.62 -15.26 18.88
CA GLU A 197 -8.15 -16.43 19.59
C GLU A 197 -7.14 -17.61 19.60
N SER A 198 -6.38 -17.79 18.51
CA SER A 198 -5.35 -18.83 18.41
C SER A 198 -4.11 -18.55 19.27
N PHE A 199 -3.80 -17.27 19.53
CA PHE A 199 -2.74 -16.83 20.45
C PHE A 199 -3.20 -16.72 21.91
N GLY A 200 -4.45 -17.09 22.23
CA GLY A 200 -4.99 -17.02 23.59
C GLY A 200 -5.49 -15.63 24.01
N LEU A 201 -5.44 -14.63 23.12
CA LEU A 201 -5.96 -13.29 23.33
C LEU A 201 -7.46 -13.28 23.00
N ARG A 202 -8.32 -13.40 24.02
CA ARG A 202 -9.78 -13.35 23.84
C ARG A 202 -10.28 -11.91 23.76
N PHE A 203 -10.63 -11.46 22.55
CA PHE A 203 -11.58 -10.36 22.40
C PHE A 203 -12.99 -10.85 22.74
N ARG A 204 -13.52 -10.45 23.89
CA ARG A 204 -14.93 -10.65 24.25
C ARG A 204 -15.69 -9.43 23.73
N PRO A 205 -16.54 -9.54 22.69
CA PRO A 205 -17.44 -8.44 22.37
C PRO A 205 -18.40 -8.28 23.55
N ARG A 206 -18.68 -7.04 23.94
CA ARG A 206 -19.77 -6.72 24.86
C ARG A 206 -21.06 -7.12 24.14
N GLN A 207 -21.55 -8.33 24.37
CA GLN A 207 -22.94 -8.67 24.05
C GLN A 207 -23.80 -7.67 24.80
N GLY A 208 -24.66 -6.96 24.06
CA GLY A 208 -25.58 -6.00 24.62
C GLY A 208 -26.26 -6.58 25.85
N GLN A 209 -26.23 -5.80 26.93
CA GLN A 209 -27.10 -6.02 28.06
C GLN A 209 -28.53 -5.75 27.59
N GLU A 210 -29.16 -6.77 27.03
CA GLU A 210 -30.60 -6.76 26.86
C GLU A 210 -31.17 -7.81 27.82
N LYS A 211 -32.11 -7.31 28.64
CA LYS A 211 -32.99 -8.04 29.57
C LYS A 211 -32.40 -8.42 30.92
N MET A 212 -32.20 -7.40 31.76
CA MET A 212 -32.68 -7.50 33.13
C MET A 212 -32.87 -6.08 33.66
N LEU A 213 -34.08 -5.54 33.55
CA LEU A 213 -34.66 -4.58 34.49
C LEU A 213 -36.16 -4.47 34.16
N ILE A 214 -36.94 -5.10 35.04
CA ILE A 214 -38.37 -4.98 35.33
C ILE A 214 -39.32 -5.59 34.28
#